data_AF-A0A9Q0JSQ2-F1
#
_entry.id   AF-A0A9Q0JSQ2-F1
#
_cell.length_a   1.000
_cell.length_b   1.000
_cell.length_c   1.000
_cell.angle_alpha   90.00
_cell.angle_beta   90.00
_cell.angle_gamma   90.00
#
_symmetry.space_group_name_H-M   'P 1'
#
loop_
_entity.id
_entity.type
_entity.pdbx_description
1 polymer ?
#
loop_
_entity_poly.entity_id
_entity_poly.type
_entity_poly.pdbx_seq_one_letter_code
_entity_poly.pdbx_strand_id
1 'polypeptide(L)'
;MNLVVDNTVDVNGNEKNDIGMVVIRGNSVVMIEALEPVNKTHFSQSEQQPYFWAASSTTLVSSSIGSSGTKIYFSWNSGILVHFRAMDGILLEDGFPADRLFNQGYSYTYDDVIFLPHYIDFPTDSVNLRTKLTKNIDLYIPCVSSPMDTVTESSMAVSMAALGGIGIIHYNNLPFEQAALIRSAKSRRIPFISDPIFKSPSDSIDSIDEFASSPCVFVTESGNSKSKLVGVVAKSDWESLTEKEAPVSEYMLGSPFSAPSNYTFDQAAAFLAAKKLDYVPLVSELEGEVVDLFTTADVQRVCGYPKLGVPSLGPDGKFMVGAAVGTREQDKERLEHLVKAGANVVVLDSSQGNSIYQIEMIKYVKRTYPELDVIGGNVVTAYQAQNLIQAGADALRVGMGSGSICTTQEVCAVGRGQATAVYKVSSIAEQSGVPVIADGGIANSGHIVKALVLGASTVMMGSFLAGSNEAPGTYEYQDGHRIKKYRGMGSLEAMTKGSDARYLGDTSKLKVAQGVVGAVADKGSVLKLIPYTMQAVKQGLQDLGAPSVESAHNLLKTRVLRLEVRTGAAQVEGGVHDLVSYKKKSF
;
A
#
# COMPACT_ATOMS: atom_id res chain seq x y z
N MET A 1 13.22 -10.47 40.58
CA MET A 1 11.95 -10.97 40.04
C MET A 1 11.14 -9.71 39.75
N ASN A 2 10.98 -9.34 38.49
CA ASN A 2 10.24 -8.13 38.14
C ASN A 2 8.80 -8.56 37.87
N LEU A 3 7.87 -8.00 38.64
CA LEU A 3 6.44 -8.24 38.57
C LEU A 3 5.82 -7.00 37.90
N VAL A 4 5.14 -7.19 36.79
CA VAL A 4 4.37 -6.13 36.14
C VAL A 4 2.90 -6.52 36.29
N VAL A 5 2.14 -5.67 36.97
CA VAL A 5 0.68 -5.78 37.07
C VAL A 5 0.12 -4.74 36.12
N ASP A 6 -0.56 -5.18 35.06
CA ASP A 6 -1.22 -4.30 34.12
C ASP A 6 -2.71 -4.24 34.49
N ASN A 7 -3.18 -3.06 34.92
CA ASN A 7 -4.58 -2.82 35.24
C ASN A 7 -5.18 -1.97 34.12
N THR A 8 -5.82 -2.60 33.14
CA THR A 8 -6.72 -1.90 32.22
C THR A 8 -8.13 -2.46 32.38
N VAL A 9 -9.01 -1.69 33.03
CA VAL A 9 -10.45 -1.95 33.06
C VAL A 9 -11.11 -0.84 32.27
N ASP A 10 -11.71 -1.19 31.14
CA ASP A 10 -12.53 -0.28 30.35
C ASP A 10 -13.88 -0.07 31.07
N VAL A 11 -14.25 1.18 31.29
CA VAL A 11 -15.45 1.56 32.04
C VAL A 11 -16.62 1.61 31.06
N ASN A 12 -17.15 0.43 30.69
CA ASN A 12 -18.52 0.31 30.17
C ASN A 12 -19.09 -1.08 30.49
N GLY A 13 -19.57 -1.21 31.73
CA GLY A 13 -20.78 -1.97 32.09
C GLY A 13 -20.99 -3.35 31.47
N ASN A 14 -20.06 -4.29 31.67
CA ASN A 14 -20.37 -5.72 31.80
C ASN A 14 -19.24 -6.39 32.58
N GLU A 15 -19.55 -6.89 33.78
CA GLU A 15 -18.56 -7.42 34.73
C GLU A 15 -17.97 -8.76 34.27
N LYS A 16 -16.67 -8.74 33.94
CA LYS A 16 -15.72 -9.82 34.27
C LYS A 16 -14.47 -9.16 34.87
N ASN A 17 -14.21 -9.46 36.14
CA ASN A 17 -13.03 -8.98 36.86
C ASN A 17 -11.83 -9.87 36.52
N ASP A 18 -11.23 -9.67 35.34
CA ASP A 18 -10.00 -10.37 34.96
C ASP A 18 -8.80 -9.58 35.48
N ILE A 19 -8.33 -9.92 36.69
CA ILE A 19 -7.02 -9.45 37.18
C ILE A 19 -5.97 -10.41 36.65
N GLY A 20 -5.26 -10.00 35.59
CA GLY A 20 -4.11 -10.72 35.07
C GLY A 20 -2.82 -10.31 35.78
N MET A 21 -2.11 -11.26 36.38
CA MET A 21 -0.76 -11.01 36.91
C MET A 21 0.28 -11.76 36.06
N VAL A 22 1.32 -11.03 35.59
CA VAL A 22 2.43 -11.62 34.83
C VAL A 22 3.64 -11.77 35.74
N VAL A 23 4.07 -13.02 35.97
CA VAL A 23 5.31 -13.31 36.72
C VAL A 23 6.39 -13.75 35.74
N ILE A 24 7.51 -13.02 35.71
CA ILE A 24 8.70 -13.39 34.94
C ILE A 24 9.69 -14.11 35.85
N ARG A 25 9.97 -15.39 35.56
CA ARG A 25 11.04 -16.16 36.20
C ARG A 25 11.97 -16.71 35.11
N GLY A 26 13.04 -15.98 34.80
CA GLY A 26 13.93 -16.33 33.68
C GLY A 26 13.26 -16.08 32.32
N ASN A 27 13.42 -17.00 31.36
CA ASN A 27 12.87 -16.91 29.99
C ASN A 27 11.38 -17.27 29.85
N SER A 28 10.65 -17.43 30.96
CA SER A 28 9.26 -17.89 30.95
C SER A 28 8.30 -16.81 31.46
N VAL A 29 7.20 -16.62 30.74
CA VAL A 29 6.07 -15.75 31.09
C VAL A 29 4.96 -16.65 31.62
N VAL A 30 4.53 -16.46 32.87
CA VAL A 30 3.38 -17.17 33.44
C VAL A 30 2.22 -16.20 33.53
N MET A 31 1.15 -16.49 32.79
CA MET A 31 -0.15 -15.80 32.90
C MET A 31 -0.93 -16.43 34.04
N ILE A 32 -1.47 -15.59 34.92
CA ILE A 32 -2.17 -16.04 36.11
C ILE A 32 -3.57 -15.41 36.16
N GLU A 33 -4.59 -16.26 36.22
CA GLU A 33 -6.01 -15.90 36.36
C GLU A 33 -6.46 -16.08 37.82
N ALA A 34 -7.20 -15.12 38.37
CA ALA A 34 -7.75 -15.18 39.72
C ALA A 34 -9.03 -16.03 39.75
N LEU A 35 -9.09 -17.04 40.61
CA LEU A 35 -10.20 -18.00 40.64
C LEU A 35 -11.37 -17.61 41.57
N GLU A 36 -11.26 -16.54 42.36
CA GLU A 36 -12.34 -16.08 43.25
C GLU A 36 -12.51 -14.54 43.23
N PRO A 37 -13.75 -14.03 43.33
CA PRO A 37 -13.99 -12.59 43.40
C PRO A 37 -13.46 -12.01 44.71
N VAL A 38 -12.64 -10.96 44.60
CA VAL A 38 -12.14 -10.20 45.76
C VAL A 38 -13.31 -9.50 46.44
N ASN A 39 -13.65 -9.90 47.67
CA ASN A 39 -14.71 -9.28 48.45
C ASN A 39 -14.34 -7.81 48.79
N LYS A 40 -15.10 -6.85 48.25
CA LYS A 40 -14.89 -5.39 48.41
C LYS A 40 -15.31 -4.83 49.78
N THR A 41 -15.16 -5.56 50.89
CA THR A 41 -15.66 -5.09 52.20
C THR A 41 -14.70 -4.23 53.01
N HIS A 42 -13.51 -3.87 52.50
CA HIS A 42 -12.54 -3.02 53.22
C HIS A 42 -11.91 -1.89 52.40
N PHE A 43 -12.69 -1.17 51.60
CA PHE A 43 -12.22 0.09 51.01
C PHE A 43 -13.25 1.21 51.20
N SER A 44 -12.88 2.21 52.01
CA SER A 44 -13.67 3.42 52.22
C SER A 44 -13.76 4.21 50.92
N GLN A 45 -14.98 4.61 50.56
CA GLN A 45 -15.26 5.53 49.46
C GLN A 45 -14.74 6.94 49.78
N SER A 46 -13.48 7.21 49.47
CA SER A 46 -13.01 8.58 49.23
C SER A 46 -11.69 8.51 48.46
N GLU A 47 -11.65 9.18 47.31
CA GLU A 47 -10.51 9.40 46.39
C GLU A 47 -10.58 8.59 45.07
N GLN A 48 -11.26 9.18 44.10
CA GLN A 48 -11.10 8.91 42.67
C GLN A 48 -9.92 9.74 42.12
N GLN A 49 -8.77 9.13 41.88
CA GLN A 49 -7.70 9.60 40.97
C GLN A 49 -6.83 8.38 40.54
N PRO A 50 -6.40 8.25 39.26
CA PRO A 50 -5.62 7.11 38.80
C PRO A 50 -4.13 7.35 39.07
N TYR A 51 -3.63 6.81 40.19
CA TYR A 51 -2.18 6.72 40.42
C TYR A 51 -1.69 5.28 40.23
N PHE A 52 -0.61 5.12 39.46
CA PHE A 52 0.24 3.94 39.45
C PHE A 52 0.82 3.71 40.86
N TRP A 53 0.40 2.65 41.55
CA TRP A 53 1.06 2.19 42.77
C TRP A 53 1.89 0.94 42.47
N ALA A 54 3.22 1.10 42.46
CA ALA A 54 4.14 -0.03 42.56
C ALA A 54 4.06 -0.58 44.00
N ALA A 55 3.31 -1.66 44.23
CA ALA A 55 3.27 -2.33 45.52
C ALA A 55 4.62 -3.00 45.83
N SER A 56 5.37 -2.42 46.77
CA SER A 56 6.75 -2.78 47.13
C SER A 56 6.89 -3.91 48.15
N SER A 57 5.87 -4.73 48.40
CA SER A 57 6.01 -5.89 49.29
C SER A 57 5.03 -7.02 48.98
N THR A 58 5.41 -7.87 48.03
CA THR A 58 4.78 -9.19 47.85
C THR A 58 5.77 -10.26 48.27
N THR A 59 5.39 -11.13 49.21
CA THR A 59 6.23 -12.26 49.65
C THR A 59 5.58 -13.57 49.20
N LEU A 60 6.35 -14.39 48.48
CA LEU A 60 5.95 -15.76 48.15
C LEU A 60 5.94 -16.57 49.45
N VAL A 61 4.79 -17.15 49.81
CA VAL A 61 4.62 -17.86 51.08
C VAL A 61 4.83 -19.36 50.92
N SER A 62 4.34 -19.95 49.83
CA SER A 62 4.60 -21.35 49.50
C SER A 62 4.29 -21.67 48.03
N SER A 63 4.79 -22.80 47.56
CA SER A 63 4.40 -23.40 46.27
C SER A 63 4.31 -24.92 46.43
N SER A 64 3.26 -25.53 45.87
CA SER A 64 3.09 -26.99 45.89
C SER A 64 2.85 -27.49 44.46
N ILE A 65 3.59 -28.55 44.07
CA ILE A 65 3.43 -29.22 42.79
C ILE A 65 2.56 -30.47 43.02
N GLY A 66 1.40 -30.52 42.38
CA GLY A 66 0.52 -31.69 42.36
C GLY A 66 0.24 -32.15 40.93
N SER A 67 -0.41 -33.30 40.78
CA SER A 67 -0.76 -33.91 39.47
C SER A 67 -1.74 -33.08 38.61
N SER A 68 -2.22 -31.94 39.11
CA SER A 68 -3.19 -31.05 38.44
C SER A 68 -2.63 -29.63 38.18
N GLY A 69 -1.31 -29.44 38.25
CA GLY A 69 -0.63 -28.17 37.98
C GLY A 69 0.06 -27.53 39.21
N THR A 70 0.83 -26.46 38.97
CA THR A 70 1.55 -25.72 40.03
C THR A 70 0.62 -24.74 40.74
N LYS A 71 0.49 -24.86 42.06
CA LYS A 71 -0.18 -23.87 42.91
C LYS A 71 0.84 -22.94 43.54
N ILE A 72 0.64 -21.63 43.39
CA ILE A 72 1.53 -20.58 43.92
C ILE A 72 0.72 -19.71 44.88
N TYR A 73 1.23 -19.54 46.11
CA TYR A 73 0.55 -18.78 47.17
C TYR A 73 1.33 -17.50 47.47
N PHE A 74 0.66 -16.35 47.36
CA PHE A 74 1.18 -15.04 47.75
C PHE A 74 0.37 -14.51 48.94
N SER A 75 1.02 -13.91 49.93
CA SER A 75 0.33 -13.11 50.96
C SER A 75 0.55 -11.63 50.72
N TRP A 76 -0.53 -10.87 50.84
CA TRP A 76 -0.47 -9.42 51.01
C TRP A 76 -0.58 -9.06 52.50
N ASN A 77 -0.06 -7.91 52.91
CA ASN A 77 -0.08 -7.41 54.30
C ASN A 77 -1.51 -7.27 54.91
N SER A 78 -2.56 -7.52 54.14
CA SER A 78 -3.97 -7.55 54.55
C SER A 78 -4.54 -8.95 54.84
N GLY A 79 -3.74 -10.02 54.75
CA GLY A 79 -4.17 -11.39 55.10
C GLY A 79 -5.02 -12.10 54.04
N ILE A 80 -5.11 -11.56 52.83
CA ILE A 80 -5.84 -12.18 51.71
C ILE A 80 -4.93 -13.20 51.01
N LEU A 81 -5.40 -14.45 50.94
CA LEU A 81 -4.78 -15.55 50.21
C LEU A 81 -5.51 -15.69 48.87
N VAL A 82 -4.83 -15.37 47.76
CA VAL A 82 -5.40 -15.52 46.41
C VAL A 82 -4.91 -16.83 45.80
N HIS A 83 -5.86 -17.67 45.36
CA HIS A 83 -5.55 -18.94 44.71
C HIS A 83 -5.37 -18.73 43.20
N PHE A 84 -4.19 -19.10 42.72
CA PHE A 84 -3.79 -18.95 41.34
C PHE A 84 -3.54 -20.32 40.71
N ARG A 85 -4.12 -20.56 39.53
CA ARG A 85 -3.84 -21.76 38.73
C ARG A 85 -2.84 -21.38 37.65
N ALA A 86 -1.64 -21.94 37.72
CA ALA A 86 -0.74 -21.92 36.56
C ALA A 86 -1.39 -22.77 35.46
N MET A 87 -1.73 -22.14 34.34
CA MET A 87 -2.03 -22.87 33.11
C MET A 87 -0.68 -23.36 32.57
N ASP A 88 -0.33 -24.61 32.89
CA ASP A 88 0.82 -25.29 32.30
C ASP A 88 0.48 -25.61 30.83
N GLY A 89 0.50 -24.59 29.97
CA GLY A 89 0.59 -24.79 28.53
C GLY A 89 1.95 -25.40 28.24
N ILE A 90 1.99 -26.62 27.70
CA ILE A 90 3.22 -27.21 27.19
C ILE A 90 3.74 -26.24 26.12
N LEU A 91 4.88 -25.57 26.40
CA LEU A 91 5.63 -24.82 25.41
C LEU A 91 6.21 -25.84 24.43
N LEU A 92 5.42 -26.18 23.41
CA LEU A 92 5.91 -26.94 22.27
C LEU A 92 6.88 -26.01 21.52
N GLU A 93 8.18 -26.22 21.75
CA GLU A 93 9.22 -25.46 21.05
C GLU A 93 9.39 -25.99 19.64
N ASP A 94 8.61 -25.44 18.70
CA ASP A 94 8.80 -25.62 17.26
C ASP A 94 8.98 -24.27 16.55
N GLY A 95 9.82 -24.28 15.51
CA GLY A 95 10.28 -23.09 14.81
C GLY A 95 10.98 -22.04 15.70
N PHE A 96 11.22 -20.86 15.13
CA PHE A 96 11.92 -19.75 15.77
C PHE A 96 11.03 -18.52 15.92
N PRO A 97 11.11 -17.77 17.05
CA PRO A 97 10.51 -16.45 17.09
C PRO A 97 11.31 -15.49 16.20
N ALA A 98 10.64 -14.44 15.70
CA ALA A 98 11.23 -13.52 14.73
C ALA A 98 12.49 -12.81 15.26
N ASP A 99 12.50 -12.39 16.53
CA ASP A 99 13.64 -11.72 17.14
C ASP A 99 14.86 -12.63 17.24
N ARG A 100 14.67 -13.93 17.52
CA ARG A 100 15.76 -14.91 17.46
C ARG A 100 16.22 -15.10 16.02
N LEU A 101 15.33 -15.19 15.04
CA LEU A 101 15.71 -15.42 13.64
C LEU A 101 16.50 -14.24 13.06
N PHE A 102 15.97 -13.02 13.16
CA PHE A 102 16.55 -11.83 12.52
C PHE A 102 17.76 -11.22 13.24
N ASN A 103 18.16 -11.77 14.41
CA ASN A 103 19.35 -11.35 15.16
C ASN A 103 20.51 -12.37 15.13
N GLN A 104 20.44 -13.41 14.27
CA GLN A 104 21.50 -14.41 14.11
C GLN A 104 22.69 -13.96 13.24
N GLY A 105 22.68 -12.73 12.73
CA GLY A 105 23.76 -12.22 11.86
C GLY A 105 23.57 -12.51 10.36
N TYR A 106 22.49 -13.19 9.98
CA TYR A 106 22.10 -13.37 8.58
C TYR A 106 21.12 -12.29 8.10
N SER A 107 21.11 -12.07 6.79
CA SER A 107 20.11 -11.24 6.11
C SER A 107 19.25 -12.14 5.23
N TYR A 108 17.94 -12.02 5.37
CA TYR A 108 16.94 -12.83 4.70
C TYR A 108 16.09 -12.00 3.73
N THR A 109 15.68 -12.62 2.65
CA THR A 109 14.65 -12.17 1.72
C THR A 109 13.32 -12.85 2.04
N TYR A 110 12.27 -12.58 1.27
CA TYR A 110 10.97 -13.22 1.49
C TYR A 110 11.02 -14.73 1.26
N ASP A 111 11.77 -15.22 0.27
CA ASP A 111 11.78 -16.65 -0.06
C ASP A 111 12.53 -17.50 0.98
N ASP A 112 13.46 -16.89 1.70
CA ASP A 112 14.25 -17.55 2.75
C ASP A 112 13.47 -17.86 4.02
N VAL A 113 12.31 -17.22 4.24
CA VAL A 113 11.51 -17.38 5.47
C VAL A 113 10.12 -17.93 5.18
N ILE A 114 9.60 -18.75 6.08
CA ILE A 114 8.22 -19.21 6.09
C ILE A 114 7.65 -19.12 7.51
N PHE A 115 6.34 -18.96 7.60
CA PHE A 115 5.63 -18.95 8.87
C PHE A 115 4.97 -20.30 9.09
N LEU A 116 5.00 -20.77 10.33
CA LEU A 116 4.27 -21.97 10.71
C LEU A 116 2.78 -21.61 10.90
N PRO A 117 1.85 -22.45 10.43
CA PRO A 117 0.42 -22.25 10.63
C PRO A 117 0.05 -22.17 12.12
N HIS A 118 -1.07 -21.51 12.41
CA HIS A 118 -1.59 -21.39 13.77
C HIS A 118 -3.06 -21.79 13.85
N TYR A 119 -3.62 -21.81 15.07
CA TYR A 119 -5.03 -22.08 15.32
C TYR A 119 -5.96 -21.08 14.61
N ILE A 120 -7.06 -21.58 14.03
CA ILE A 120 -8.05 -20.84 13.25
C ILE A 120 -9.44 -21.07 13.82
N ASP A 121 -10.14 -20.01 14.19
CA ASP A 121 -11.52 -20.00 14.69
C ASP A 121 -12.43 -19.02 13.94
N PHE A 122 -11.97 -18.49 12.80
CA PHE A 122 -12.70 -17.53 11.97
C PHE A 122 -12.62 -17.87 10.47
N PRO A 123 -13.62 -17.48 9.66
CA PRO A 123 -13.60 -17.67 8.20
C PRO A 123 -12.69 -16.66 7.48
N THR A 124 -12.23 -17.00 6.27
CA THR A 124 -11.35 -16.14 5.46
C THR A 124 -11.99 -14.77 5.16
N ASP A 125 -13.29 -14.73 4.92
CA ASP A 125 -13.99 -13.52 4.51
C ASP A 125 -14.04 -12.46 5.62
N SER A 126 -13.98 -12.87 6.90
CA SER A 126 -13.93 -11.95 8.04
C SER A 126 -12.54 -11.35 8.28
N VAL A 127 -11.50 -11.78 7.57
CA VAL A 127 -10.16 -11.20 7.69
C VAL A 127 -10.18 -9.75 7.23
N ASN A 128 -9.80 -8.85 8.13
CA ASN A 128 -9.75 -7.42 7.88
C ASN A 128 -8.37 -6.97 7.41
N LEU A 129 -8.31 -6.42 6.19
CA LEU A 129 -7.08 -5.91 5.56
C LEU A 129 -6.87 -4.40 5.76
N ARG A 130 -7.79 -3.70 6.45
CA ARG A 130 -7.64 -2.27 6.72
C ARG A 130 -6.37 -2.03 7.53
N THR A 131 -5.63 -1.01 7.14
CA THR A 131 -4.30 -0.71 7.69
C THR A 131 -3.98 0.77 7.54
N LYS A 132 -2.83 1.20 8.06
CA LYS A 132 -2.33 2.58 7.97
C LYS A 132 -1.27 2.71 6.87
N LEU A 133 -1.46 3.67 5.97
CA LEU A 133 -0.42 4.13 5.05
C LEU A 133 0.57 5.05 5.78
N THR A 134 0.02 5.97 6.57
CA THR A 134 0.72 6.96 7.40
C THR A 134 0.01 7.06 8.75
N LYS A 135 0.52 7.86 9.67
CA LYS A 135 -0.17 8.12 10.95
C LYS A 135 -1.63 8.52 10.78
N ASN A 136 -1.92 9.37 9.80
CA ASN A 136 -3.23 10.00 9.63
C ASN A 136 -4.05 9.41 8.46
N ILE A 137 -3.46 8.57 7.60
CA ILE A 137 -4.13 8.01 6.41
C ILE A 137 -4.29 6.50 6.56
N ASP A 138 -5.54 6.04 6.57
CA ASP A 138 -5.90 4.63 6.50
C ASP A 138 -6.16 4.19 5.05
N LEU A 139 -5.92 2.91 4.76
CA LEU A 139 -6.31 2.24 3.52
C LEU A 139 -7.17 1.01 3.85
N TYR A 140 -8.08 0.67 2.94
CA TYR A 140 -8.93 -0.53 3.08
C TYR A 140 -8.21 -1.82 2.65
N ILE A 141 -7.21 -1.69 1.78
CA ILE A 141 -6.28 -2.78 1.44
C ILE A 141 -4.83 -2.27 1.52
N PRO A 142 -3.86 -3.13 1.88
CA PRO A 142 -2.47 -2.73 2.13
C PRO A 142 -1.67 -2.54 0.83
N CYS A 143 -2.26 -2.01 -0.23
CA CYS A 143 -1.65 -1.96 -1.56
C CYS A 143 -1.35 -0.52 -2.02
N VAL A 144 -0.08 -0.30 -2.38
CA VAL A 144 0.44 0.97 -2.89
C VAL A 144 1.12 0.75 -4.25
N SER A 145 0.79 1.53 -5.27
CA SER A 145 1.53 1.48 -6.54
C SER A 145 2.78 2.37 -6.51
N SER A 146 3.89 1.85 -7.04
CA SER A 146 5.19 2.52 -6.98
C SER A 146 5.26 3.79 -7.85
N PRO A 147 5.95 4.86 -7.42
CA PRO A 147 6.13 6.10 -8.20
C PRO A 147 7.14 5.93 -9.33
N MET A 148 6.74 5.22 -10.37
CA MET A 148 7.55 4.97 -11.56
C MET A 148 6.75 5.31 -12.82
N ASP A 149 7.44 5.86 -13.82
CA ASP A 149 6.89 6.24 -15.13
C ASP A 149 6.41 5.07 -16.00
N THR A 150 6.59 3.84 -15.52
CA THR A 150 6.09 2.59 -16.12
C THR A 150 5.09 1.87 -15.20
N VAL A 151 4.61 2.55 -14.14
CA VAL A 151 3.69 1.97 -13.16
C VAL A 151 2.54 2.91 -12.83
N THR A 152 2.81 4.16 -12.41
CA THR A 152 1.77 5.00 -11.79
C THR A 152 1.65 6.39 -12.41
N GLU A 153 0.60 6.55 -13.21
CA GLU A 153 0.00 7.82 -13.60
C GLU A 153 -1.46 7.86 -13.14
N SER A 154 -2.29 8.75 -13.70
CA SER A 154 -3.68 8.97 -13.28
C SER A 154 -4.51 7.69 -13.26
N SER A 155 -4.47 6.88 -14.32
CA SER A 155 -5.29 5.67 -14.45
C SER A 155 -4.99 4.62 -13.37
N MET A 156 -3.70 4.37 -13.09
CA MET A 156 -3.28 3.51 -11.99
C MET A 156 -3.70 4.09 -10.64
N ALA A 157 -3.48 5.38 -10.40
CA ALA A 157 -3.82 6.01 -9.13
C ALA A 157 -5.32 5.91 -8.81
N VAL A 158 -6.19 6.19 -9.78
CA VAL A 158 -7.64 6.06 -9.63
C VAL A 158 -8.05 4.61 -9.39
N SER A 159 -7.46 3.67 -10.13
CA SER A 159 -7.82 2.25 -10.01
C SER A 159 -7.39 1.66 -8.66
N MET A 160 -6.21 2.02 -8.18
CA MET A 160 -5.76 1.64 -6.84
C MET A 160 -6.64 2.26 -5.76
N ALA A 161 -7.01 3.54 -5.88
CA ALA A 161 -7.90 4.19 -4.94
C ALA A 161 -9.31 3.57 -4.93
N ALA A 162 -9.86 3.23 -6.10
CA ALA A 162 -11.16 2.56 -6.21
C ALA A 162 -11.18 1.17 -5.57
N LEU A 163 -10.03 0.48 -5.55
CA LEU A 163 -9.86 -0.80 -4.87
C LEU A 163 -9.63 -0.68 -3.36
N GLY A 164 -9.50 0.53 -2.82
CA GLY A 164 -9.21 0.78 -1.41
C GLY A 164 -7.72 0.85 -1.06
N GLY A 165 -6.85 0.87 -2.07
CA GLY A 165 -5.41 1.15 -1.95
C GLY A 165 -5.10 2.61 -2.27
N ILE A 166 -3.89 2.88 -2.75
CA ILE A 166 -3.49 4.21 -3.24
C ILE A 166 -2.41 4.10 -4.32
N GLY A 167 -2.36 5.05 -5.25
CA GLY A 167 -1.24 5.20 -6.18
C GLY A 167 -0.40 6.43 -5.90
N ILE A 168 0.93 6.29 -6.04
CA ILE A 168 1.89 7.38 -5.92
C ILE A 168 2.38 7.80 -7.31
N ILE A 169 2.02 9.00 -7.75
CA ILE A 169 2.40 9.52 -9.08
C ILE A 169 3.89 9.85 -9.11
N HIS A 170 4.61 9.38 -10.13
CA HIS A 170 6.04 9.65 -10.31
C HIS A 170 6.34 11.14 -10.62
N TYR A 171 7.61 11.54 -10.48
CA TYR A 171 8.06 12.91 -10.75
C TYR A 171 9.02 13.03 -11.96
N ASN A 172 9.13 11.97 -12.77
CA ASN A 172 9.88 11.96 -14.03
C ASN A 172 9.18 12.74 -15.18
N ASN A 173 8.78 13.99 -14.88
CA ASN A 173 8.01 14.93 -15.71
C ASN A 173 8.18 16.34 -15.12
N LEU A 174 7.64 17.38 -15.76
CA LEU A 174 7.68 18.74 -15.21
C LEU A 174 6.71 18.88 -14.01
N PRO A 175 6.96 19.80 -13.06
CA PRO A 175 6.09 20.00 -11.89
C PRO A 175 4.60 20.18 -12.21
N PHE A 176 4.29 20.99 -13.23
CA PHE A 176 2.90 21.25 -13.62
C PHE A 176 2.23 20.05 -14.29
N GLU A 177 3.00 19.19 -14.98
CA GLU A 177 2.51 17.95 -15.60
C GLU A 177 2.15 16.93 -14.52
N GLN A 178 3.02 16.75 -13.52
CA GLN A 178 2.72 15.89 -12.37
C GLN A 178 1.44 16.35 -11.66
N ALA A 179 1.31 17.65 -11.43
CA ALA A 179 0.12 18.23 -10.83
C ALA A 179 -1.12 18.06 -11.73
N ALA A 180 -0.97 18.02 -13.05
CA ALA A 180 -2.06 17.72 -13.97
C ALA A 180 -2.52 16.27 -13.87
N LEU A 181 -1.61 15.32 -13.69
CA LEU A 181 -1.95 13.92 -13.43
C LEU A 181 -2.76 13.77 -12.13
N ILE A 182 -2.38 14.48 -11.06
CA ILE A 182 -3.15 14.49 -9.80
C ILE A 182 -4.55 15.05 -10.03
N ARG A 183 -4.67 16.21 -10.69
CA ARG A 183 -5.99 16.82 -10.98
C ARG A 183 -6.87 15.89 -11.81
N SER A 184 -6.29 15.25 -12.82
CA SER A 184 -6.96 14.24 -13.67
C SER A 184 -7.44 13.04 -12.84
N ALA A 185 -6.60 12.51 -11.94
CA ALA A 185 -7.02 11.41 -11.07
C ALA A 185 -8.17 11.82 -10.12
N LYS A 186 -8.08 13.02 -9.52
CA LYS A 186 -9.08 13.51 -8.54
C LYS A 186 -10.40 13.95 -9.17
N SER A 187 -10.41 14.33 -10.45
CA SER A 187 -11.64 14.67 -11.17
C SER A 187 -12.49 13.44 -11.50
N ARG A 188 -11.87 12.25 -11.63
CA ARG A 188 -12.58 11.01 -11.95
C ARG A 188 -13.37 10.45 -10.76
N ARG A 189 -14.42 9.70 -11.08
CA ARG A 189 -15.25 8.91 -10.14
C ARG A 189 -15.29 7.42 -10.45
N ILE A 190 -14.76 7.07 -11.62
CA ILE A 190 -14.86 5.73 -12.17
C ILE A 190 -13.44 5.28 -12.56
N PRO A 191 -13.00 4.07 -12.19
CA PRO A 191 -11.61 3.64 -12.36
C PRO A 191 -11.32 3.05 -13.74
N PHE A 192 -11.58 3.80 -14.81
CA PHE A 192 -11.26 3.34 -16.18
C PHE A 192 -10.17 4.14 -16.85
N ILE A 193 -9.59 3.46 -17.82
CA ILE A 193 -8.60 4.00 -18.73
C ILE A 193 -9.39 4.60 -19.88
N SER A 194 -9.71 5.88 -19.76
CA SER A 194 -9.95 6.69 -20.95
C SER A 194 -8.77 7.64 -21.11
N ASP A 195 -8.34 7.77 -22.35
CA ASP A 195 -7.48 8.86 -22.79
C ASP A 195 -8.26 9.62 -23.86
N PRO A 196 -9.17 10.51 -23.44
CA PRO A 196 -10.03 11.21 -24.37
C PRO A 196 -9.18 12.14 -25.24
N ILE A 197 -9.42 12.08 -26.55
CA ILE A 197 -8.68 12.85 -27.55
C ILE A 197 -9.46 14.12 -27.85
N PHE A 198 -8.78 15.25 -27.90
CA PHE A 198 -9.40 16.57 -28.07
C PHE A 198 -8.93 17.25 -29.34
N LYS A 199 -9.86 17.91 -30.04
CA LYS A 199 -9.64 18.76 -31.20
C LYS A 199 -10.46 20.05 -31.09
N SER A 200 -9.98 21.11 -31.74
CA SER A 200 -10.72 22.35 -31.92
C SER A 200 -11.66 22.24 -33.13
N PRO A 201 -12.71 23.09 -33.24
CA PRO A 201 -13.60 23.09 -34.40
C PRO A 201 -12.90 23.37 -35.74
N SER A 202 -11.74 24.05 -35.69
CA SER A 202 -10.92 24.38 -36.86
C SER A 202 -9.86 23.33 -37.21
N ASP A 203 -9.64 22.34 -36.36
CA ASP A 203 -8.67 21.29 -36.65
C ASP A 203 -9.22 20.32 -37.71
N SER A 204 -8.34 19.55 -38.35
CA SER A 204 -8.68 18.37 -39.15
C SER A 204 -8.32 17.08 -38.41
N ILE A 205 -8.85 15.96 -38.91
CA ILE A 205 -8.41 14.60 -38.56
C ILE A 205 -7.92 13.97 -39.85
N ASP A 206 -6.61 13.78 -39.95
CA ASP A 206 -5.91 13.42 -41.18
C ASP A 206 -5.76 11.90 -41.29
N SER A 207 -5.75 11.19 -40.17
CA SER A 207 -5.56 9.73 -40.14
C SER A 207 -6.40 9.03 -39.08
N ILE A 208 -6.70 7.75 -39.33
CA ILE A 208 -7.42 6.90 -38.38
C ILE A 208 -6.65 6.69 -37.06
N ASP A 209 -5.33 6.85 -37.11
CA ASP A 209 -4.44 6.68 -35.97
C ASP A 209 -4.64 7.79 -34.92
N GLU A 210 -5.20 8.94 -35.31
CA GLU A 210 -5.54 10.02 -34.38
C GLU A 210 -6.66 9.67 -33.42
N PHE A 211 -7.47 8.64 -33.71
CA PHE A 211 -8.43 8.11 -32.74
C PHE A 211 -7.77 7.21 -31.70
N ALA A 212 -6.52 6.75 -31.94
CA ALA A 212 -5.85 5.73 -31.15
C ALA A 212 -6.80 4.54 -30.84
N SER A 213 -6.96 4.20 -29.56
CA SER A 213 -7.92 3.21 -29.07
C SER A 213 -9.31 3.78 -28.73
N SER A 214 -9.49 5.10 -28.83
CA SER A 214 -10.75 5.77 -28.51
C SER A 214 -11.80 5.52 -29.60
N PRO A 215 -13.07 5.29 -29.24
CA PRO A 215 -14.17 5.24 -30.21
C PRO A 215 -14.52 6.61 -30.80
N CYS A 216 -14.03 7.71 -30.22
CA CYS A 216 -14.35 9.07 -30.66
C CYS A 216 -13.27 10.10 -30.34
N VAL A 217 -13.33 11.23 -31.03
CA VAL A 217 -12.58 12.46 -30.73
C VAL A 217 -13.56 13.51 -30.24
N PHE A 218 -13.26 14.13 -29.10
CA PHE A 218 -14.05 15.24 -28.56
C PHE A 218 -13.64 16.57 -29.17
N VAL A 219 -14.63 17.34 -29.57
CA VAL A 219 -14.43 18.69 -30.10
C VAL A 219 -14.77 19.68 -29.01
N THR A 220 -13.77 20.46 -28.60
CA THR A 220 -13.89 21.46 -27.54
C THR A 220 -13.48 22.83 -28.08
N GLU A 221 -13.97 23.91 -27.49
CA GLU A 221 -13.71 25.27 -28.00
C GLU A 221 -12.22 25.58 -28.24
N SER A 222 -11.34 25.04 -27.38
CA SER A 222 -9.88 25.29 -27.45
C SER A 222 -9.05 24.06 -27.84
N GLY A 223 -9.69 22.96 -28.23
CA GLY A 223 -9.00 21.72 -28.58
C GLY A 223 -8.31 21.01 -27.42
N ASN A 224 -8.72 21.26 -26.19
CA ASN A 224 -8.21 20.56 -25.01
C ASN A 224 -9.31 20.37 -23.96
N SER A 225 -9.02 19.54 -22.95
CA SER A 225 -9.97 19.14 -21.90
C SER A 225 -10.50 20.29 -21.05
N LYS A 226 -9.86 21.47 -21.05
CA LYS A 226 -10.24 22.63 -20.22
C LYS A 226 -11.20 23.61 -20.91
N SER A 227 -11.94 23.12 -21.89
CA SER A 227 -12.92 23.94 -22.58
C SER A 227 -14.17 23.15 -22.86
N LYS A 228 -15.25 23.89 -23.09
CA LYS A 228 -16.58 23.30 -23.23
C LYS A 228 -16.61 22.32 -24.40
N LEU A 229 -17.21 21.15 -24.16
CA LEU A 229 -17.53 20.20 -25.22
C LEU A 229 -18.58 20.80 -26.17
N VAL A 230 -18.22 20.95 -27.44
CA VAL A 230 -19.09 21.52 -28.49
C VAL A 230 -19.52 20.47 -29.52
N GLY A 231 -18.75 19.40 -29.66
CA GLY A 231 -19.06 18.31 -30.59
C GLY A 231 -18.29 17.03 -30.31
N VAL A 232 -18.61 15.98 -31.06
CA VAL A 232 -17.87 14.72 -31.06
C VAL A 232 -17.79 14.19 -32.48
N VAL A 233 -16.67 13.55 -32.81
CA VAL A 233 -16.50 12.78 -34.04
C VAL A 233 -16.37 11.31 -33.65
N ALA A 234 -17.32 10.46 -34.06
CA ALA A 234 -17.18 9.03 -33.87
C ALA A 234 -16.22 8.44 -34.93
N LYS A 235 -15.43 7.45 -34.53
CA LYS A 235 -14.45 6.80 -35.43
C LYS A 235 -15.11 6.19 -36.66
N SER A 236 -16.24 5.51 -36.47
CA SER A 236 -17.04 4.90 -37.55
C SER A 236 -17.57 5.94 -38.56
N ASP A 237 -17.95 7.12 -38.07
CA ASP A 237 -18.51 8.18 -38.89
C ASP A 237 -17.41 8.80 -39.74
N TRP A 238 -16.25 9.09 -39.12
CA TRP A 238 -15.07 9.61 -39.83
C TRP A 238 -14.53 8.64 -40.88
N GLU A 239 -14.51 7.33 -40.59
CA GLU A 239 -14.09 6.31 -41.55
C GLU A 239 -14.91 6.35 -42.85
N SER A 240 -16.21 6.66 -42.71
CA SER A 240 -17.19 6.70 -43.79
C SER A 240 -17.20 8.03 -44.57
N LEU A 241 -16.48 9.07 -44.11
CA LEU A 241 -16.42 10.37 -44.78
C LEU A 241 -15.63 10.30 -46.10
N THR A 242 -16.16 10.97 -47.13
CA THR A 242 -15.49 11.15 -48.43
C THR A 242 -14.46 12.28 -48.41
N GLU A 243 -14.74 13.39 -47.73
CA GLU A 243 -13.85 14.55 -47.63
C GLU A 243 -13.28 14.67 -46.20
N LYS A 244 -12.12 14.07 -45.97
CA LYS A 244 -11.49 13.99 -44.63
C LYS A 244 -10.62 15.19 -44.29
N GLU A 245 -10.28 16.00 -45.27
CA GLU A 245 -9.43 17.21 -45.12
C GLU A 245 -10.22 18.44 -44.65
N ALA A 246 -11.56 18.35 -44.60
CA ALA A 246 -12.40 19.43 -44.10
C ALA A 246 -12.18 19.68 -42.59
N PRO A 247 -12.43 20.91 -42.09
CA PRO A 247 -12.45 21.19 -40.66
C PRO A 247 -13.45 20.27 -39.93
N VAL A 248 -13.07 19.83 -38.73
CA VAL A 248 -13.88 18.95 -37.86
C VAL A 248 -15.28 19.54 -37.61
N SER A 249 -15.40 20.87 -37.55
CA SER A 249 -16.69 21.55 -37.40
C SER A 249 -17.72 21.24 -38.49
N GLU A 250 -17.30 20.82 -39.69
CA GLU A 250 -18.21 20.56 -40.82
C GLU A 250 -18.90 19.19 -40.73
N TYR A 251 -18.30 18.23 -40.02
CA TYR A 251 -18.81 16.86 -39.92
C TYR A 251 -19.00 16.34 -38.49
N MET A 252 -18.57 17.08 -37.46
CA MET A 252 -18.79 16.67 -36.08
C MET A 252 -20.29 16.60 -35.74
N LEU A 253 -20.65 15.67 -34.85
CA LEU A 253 -21.94 15.70 -34.20
C LEU A 253 -21.94 16.81 -33.16
N GLY A 254 -22.63 17.91 -33.46
CA GLY A 254 -22.83 19.01 -32.52
C GLY A 254 -23.74 18.63 -31.35
N SER A 255 -23.47 19.19 -30.17
CA SER A 255 -24.28 18.96 -28.95
C SER A 255 -24.47 17.47 -28.58
N PRO A 256 -23.39 16.69 -28.41
CA PRO A 256 -23.49 15.28 -28.07
C PRO A 256 -24.19 15.07 -26.73
N PHE A 257 -24.89 13.94 -26.58
CA PHE A 257 -25.34 13.50 -25.26
C PHE A 257 -24.16 13.38 -24.32
N SER A 258 -24.25 13.99 -23.15
CA SER A 258 -23.25 13.91 -22.09
C SER A 258 -23.92 13.55 -20.76
N ALA A 259 -23.13 13.04 -19.82
CA ALA A 259 -23.55 12.77 -18.46
C ALA A 259 -22.69 13.56 -17.46
N PRO A 260 -23.24 13.93 -16.29
CA PRO A 260 -22.46 14.56 -15.23
C PRO A 260 -21.26 13.70 -14.79
N SER A 261 -20.11 14.34 -14.58
CA SER A 261 -18.87 13.67 -14.15
C SER A 261 -18.90 13.13 -12.72
N ASN A 262 -19.89 13.53 -11.92
CA ASN A 262 -20.14 13.00 -10.59
C ASN A 262 -20.91 11.67 -10.61
N TYR A 263 -21.35 11.17 -11.78
CA TYR A 263 -22.04 9.90 -11.89
C TYR A 263 -21.16 8.75 -11.40
N THR A 264 -21.78 7.85 -10.63
CA THR A 264 -21.24 6.54 -10.32
C THR A 264 -21.25 5.64 -11.54
N PHE A 265 -20.52 4.52 -11.47
CA PHE A 265 -20.53 3.49 -12.51
C PHE A 265 -21.95 3.07 -12.91
N ASP A 266 -22.80 2.72 -11.94
CA ASP A 266 -24.15 2.23 -12.20
C ASP A 266 -25.04 3.31 -12.83
N GLN A 267 -24.89 4.56 -12.41
CA GLN A 267 -25.62 5.69 -13.00
C GLN A 267 -25.20 5.94 -14.46
N ALA A 268 -23.90 5.89 -14.75
CA ALA A 268 -23.38 6.05 -16.10
C ALA A 268 -23.80 4.87 -17.01
N ALA A 269 -23.76 3.64 -16.49
CA ALA A 269 -24.21 2.44 -17.19
C ALA A 269 -25.72 2.50 -17.50
N ALA A 270 -26.54 2.92 -16.53
CA ALA A 270 -27.97 3.11 -16.73
C ALA A 270 -28.25 4.22 -17.77
N PHE A 271 -27.47 5.31 -17.77
CA PHE A 271 -27.59 6.38 -18.75
C PHE A 271 -27.31 5.91 -20.18
N LEU A 272 -26.20 5.18 -20.39
CA LEU A 272 -25.87 4.57 -21.68
C LEU A 272 -26.99 3.65 -22.17
N ALA A 273 -27.47 2.76 -21.31
CA ALA A 273 -28.52 1.80 -21.65
C ALA A 273 -29.85 2.50 -22.00
N ALA A 274 -30.26 3.50 -21.22
CA ALA A 274 -31.50 4.24 -21.44
C ALA A 274 -31.48 5.04 -22.75
N LYS A 275 -30.33 5.62 -23.10
CA LYS A 275 -30.14 6.40 -24.33
C LYS A 275 -29.72 5.56 -25.53
N LYS A 276 -29.43 4.27 -25.33
CA LYS A 276 -28.91 3.33 -26.34
C LYS A 276 -27.65 3.86 -27.04
N LEU A 277 -26.73 4.40 -26.25
CA LEU A 277 -25.47 4.95 -26.73
C LEU A 277 -24.34 3.93 -26.54
N ASP A 278 -23.37 3.92 -27.46
CA ASP A 278 -22.15 3.13 -27.31
C ASP A 278 -21.14 3.78 -26.36
N TYR A 279 -21.21 5.11 -26.24
CA TYR A 279 -20.37 5.89 -25.35
C TYR A 279 -21.06 7.17 -24.86
N VAL A 280 -20.54 7.73 -23.77
CA VAL A 280 -20.98 9.00 -23.21
C VAL A 280 -19.78 9.78 -22.63
N PRO A 281 -19.55 11.03 -23.06
CA PRO A 281 -18.64 11.95 -22.38
C PRO A 281 -19.17 12.28 -20.98
N LEU A 282 -18.29 12.19 -19.99
CA LEU A 282 -18.55 12.65 -18.62
C LEU A 282 -18.06 14.09 -18.49
N VAL A 283 -18.98 15.03 -18.25
CA VAL A 283 -18.68 16.47 -18.24
C VAL A 283 -18.85 17.08 -16.85
N SER A 284 -17.96 18.02 -16.51
CA SER A 284 -18.07 18.83 -15.29
C SER A 284 -19.30 19.74 -15.37
N GLU A 285 -20.14 19.71 -14.31
CA GLU A 285 -21.36 20.53 -14.24
C GLU A 285 -21.08 22.05 -14.25
N LEU A 286 -19.92 22.48 -13.75
CA LEU A 286 -19.59 23.90 -13.58
C LEU A 286 -19.13 24.58 -14.87
N GLU A 287 -18.38 23.86 -15.72
CA GLU A 287 -17.67 24.47 -16.86
C GLU A 287 -17.91 23.75 -18.20
N GLY A 288 -18.63 22.61 -18.19
CA GLY A 288 -18.87 21.81 -19.40
C GLY A 288 -17.61 21.14 -19.97
N GLU A 289 -16.52 21.13 -19.20
CA GLU A 289 -15.27 20.44 -19.50
C GLU A 289 -15.44 18.93 -19.49
N VAL A 290 -14.81 18.23 -20.43
CA VAL A 290 -14.80 16.76 -20.43
C VAL A 290 -13.82 16.26 -19.39
N VAL A 291 -14.34 15.50 -18.43
CA VAL A 291 -13.57 14.83 -17.39
C VAL A 291 -13.13 13.44 -17.82
N ASP A 292 -14.02 12.70 -18.50
CA ASP A 292 -13.82 11.28 -18.81
C ASP A 292 -14.70 10.84 -20.01
N LEU A 293 -14.47 9.64 -20.52
CA LEU A 293 -15.27 8.96 -21.54
C LEU A 293 -15.69 7.60 -21.00
N PHE A 294 -16.99 7.32 -21.02
CA PHE A 294 -17.55 6.07 -20.52
C PHE A 294 -18.21 5.29 -21.66
N THR A 295 -17.84 4.02 -21.85
CA THR A 295 -18.27 3.21 -22.99
C THR A 295 -19.03 1.95 -22.59
N THR A 296 -19.83 1.38 -23.50
CA THR A 296 -20.46 0.06 -23.31
C THR A 296 -19.43 -1.06 -23.16
N ALA A 297 -18.26 -0.93 -23.79
CA ALA A 297 -17.15 -1.85 -23.62
C ALA A 297 -16.60 -1.83 -22.18
N ASP A 298 -16.59 -0.66 -21.52
CA ASP A 298 -16.21 -0.56 -20.10
C ASP A 298 -17.25 -1.23 -19.21
N VAL A 299 -18.55 -1.06 -19.50
CA VAL A 299 -19.63 -1.75 -18.78
C VAL A 299 -19.44 -3.27 -18.84
N GLN A 300 -19.27 -3.82 -20.05
CA GLN A 300 -19.09 -5.26 -20.25
C GLN A 300 -17.84 -5.78 -19.52
N ARG A 301 -16.74 -5.02 -19.61
CA ARG A 301 -15.47 -5.38 -18.97
C ARG A 301 -15.61 -5.48 -17.46
N VAL A 302 -16.30 -4.54 -16.84
CA VAL A 302 -16.36 -4.37 -15.38
C VAL A 302 -17.43 -5.22 -14.74
N CYS A 303 -18.55 -5.45 -15.42
CA CYS A 303 -19.54 -6.44 -15.00
C CYS A 303 -18.93 -7.85 -14.87
N GLY A 304 -17.84 -8.14 -15.61
CA GLY A 304 -17.09 -9.39 -15.50
C GLY A 304 -16.03 -9.41 -14.38
N TYR A 305 -15.81 -8.30 -13.66
CA TYR A 305 -14.80 -8.20 -12.61
C TYR A 305 -15.39 -8.51 -11.23
N PRO A 306 -14.55 -8.92 -10.25
CA PRO A 306 -14.97 -9.01 -8.86
C PRO A 306 -15.54 -7.66 -8.38
N LYS A 307 -16.49 -7.71 -7.44
CA LYS A 307 -17.02 -6.48 -6.82
C LYS A 307 -15.86 -5.66 -6.25
N LEU A 308 -15.85 -4.38 -6.60
CA LEU A 308 -14.90 -3.44 -6.02
C LEU A 308 -15.18 -3.29 -4.52
N GLY A 309 -14.10 -3.16 -3.74
CA GLY A 309 -14.18 -2.93 -2.30
C GLY A 309 -14.61 -1.49 -1.96
N VAL A 310 -14.33 -1.08 -0.72
CA VAL A 310 -14.56 0.32 -0.32
C VAL A 310 -13.43 1.18 -0.89
N PRO A 311 -13.74 2.27 -1.62
CA PRO A 311 -12.71 3.13 -2.20
C PRO A 311 -12.00 3.97 -1.14
N SER A 312 -10.74 4.26 -1.41
CA SER A 312 -9.93 5.23 -0.69
C SER A 312 -10.27 6.64 -1.15
N LEU A 313 -11.04 7.38 -0.34
CA LEU A 313 -11.45 8.75 -0.61
C LEU A 313 -10.81 9.71 0.39
N GLY A 314 -10.39 10.88 -0.09
CA GLY A 314 -9.91 11.97 0.75
C GLY A 314 -11.06 12.70 1.44
N PRO A 315 -10.74 13.67 2.32
CA PRO A 315 -11.75 14.49 3.01
C PRO A 315 -12.67 15.28 2.07
N ASP A 316 -12.22 15.53 0.84
CA ASP A 316 -12.98 16.19 -0.23
C ASP A 316 -13.91 15.25 -1.01
N GLY A 317 -14.02 13.98 -0.60
CA GLY A 317 -14.83 12.96 -1.27
C GLY A 317 -14.27 12.53 -2.64
N LYS A 318 -13.05 12.91 -2.98
CA LYS A 318 -12.35 12.51 -4.22
C LYS A 318 -11.42 11.34 -3.94
N PHE A 319 -11.03 10.59 -4.97
CA PHE A 319 -10.04 9.53 -4.81
C PHE A 319 -8.75 10.05 -4.17
N MET A 320 -8.19 9.27 -3.24
CA MET A 320 -6.90 9.58 -2.65
C MET A 320 -5.78 9.36 -3.68
N VAL A 321 -4.89 10.35 -3.79
CA VAL A 321 -3.76 10.32 -4.72
C VAL A 321 -2.51 10.77 -3.98
N GLY A 322 -1.46 9.96 -4.03
CA GLY A 322 -0.13 10.34 -3.54
C GLY A 322 0.77 10.80 -4.68
N ALA A 323 1.87 11.46 -4.34
CA ALA A 323 2.86 11.89 -5.33
C ALA A 323 4.28 11.78 -4.78
N ALA A 324 5.24 11.40 -5.63
CA ALA A 324 6.64 11.42 -5.30
C ALA A 324 7.27 12.78 -5.57
N VAL A 325 8.30 13.13 -4.82
CA VAL A 325 9.06 14.37 -4.97
C VAL A 325 10.52 14.11 -4.59
N GLY A 326 11.45 14.83 -5.21
CA GLY A 326 12.85 14.77 -4.83
C GLY A 326 13.14 15.48 -3.49
N THR A 327 14.42 15.68 -3.21
CA THR A 327 14.87 16.29 -1.94
C THR A 327 15.71 17.55 -2.14
N ARG A 328 15.71 18.13 -3.35
CA ARG A 328 16.52 19.31 -3.67
C ARG A 328 15.73 20.59 -3.45
N GLU A 329 16.43 21.73 -3.48
CA GLU A 329 15.81 23.03 -3.26
C GLU A 329 14.72 23.33 -4.29
N GLN A 330 14.97 23.01 -5.57
CA GLN A 330 13.99 23.16 -6.64
C GLN A 330 12.75 22.28 -6.49
N ASP A 331 12.82 21.20 -5.71
CA ASP A 331 11.67 20.32 -5.47
C ASP A 331 10.62 20.96 -4.55
N LYS A 332 10.94 22.09 -3.89
CA LYS A 332 9.96 22.86 -3.10
C LYS A 332 8.88 23.49 -3.98
N GLU A 333 9.25 23.97 -5.16
CA GLU A 333 8.29 24.48 -6.15
C GLU A 333 7.38 23.35 -6.64
N ARG A 334 7.97 22.17 -6.94
CA ARG A 334 7.19 20.98 -7.28
C ARG A 334 6.19 20.65 -6.19
N LEU A 335 6.63 20.57 -4.94
CA LEU A 335 5.76 20.30 -3.80
C LEU A 335 4.57 21.28 -3.74
N GLU A 336 4.79 22.58 -3.96
CA GLU A 336 3.71 23.58 -4.01
C GLU A 336 2.66 23.25 -5.08
N HIS A 337 3.10 22.86 -6.29
CA HIS A 337 2.18 22.43 -7.36
C HIS A 337 1.37 21.19 -6.96
N LEU A 338 1.98 20.21 -6.26
CA LEU A 338 1.31 18.99 -5.82
C LEU A 338 0.27 19.27 -4.74
N VAL A 339 0.60 20.14 -3.77
CA VAL A 339 -0.34 20.59 -2.72
C VAL A 339 -1.52 21.33 -3.36
N LYS A 340 -1.26 22.26 -4.28
CA LYS A 340 -2.32 22.98 -5.01
C LYS A 340 -3.21 22.05 -5.85
N ALA A 341 -2.64 20.96 -6.37
CA ALA A 341 -3.40 19.92 -7.08
C ALA A 341 -4.22 19.01 -6.14
N GLY A 342 -3.98 19.08 -4.83
CA GLY A 342 -4.70 18.32 -3.82
C GLY A 342 -4.12 16.93 -3.57
N ALA A 343 -2.81 16.73 -3.69
CA ALA A 343 -2.15 15.50 -3.25
C ALA A 343 -2.50 15.19 -1.78
N ASN A 344 -2.86 13.94 -1.49
CA ASN A 344 -3.20 13.52 -0.13
C ASN A 344 -1.96 13.18 0.71
N VAL A 345 -0.88 12.75 0.07
CA VAL A 345 0.38 12.34 0.71
C VAL A 345 1.53 12.55 -0.25
N VAL A 346 2.71 12.88 0.26
CA VAL A 346 3.94 12.98 -0.54
C VAL A 346 4.99 11.98 -0.10
N VAL A 347 5.66 11.37 -1.07
CA VAL A 347 6.80 10.45 -0.87
C VAL A 347 8.07 11.16 -1.25
N LEU A 348 8.99 11.35 -0.31
CA LEU A 348 10.34 11.84 -0.61
C LEU A 348 11.14 10.67 -1.19
N ASP A 349 11.34 10.66 -2.51
CA ASP A 349 11.93 9.53 -3.22
C ASP A 349 13.45 9.68 -3.33
N SER A 350 14.17 8.79 -2.65
CA SER A 350 15.63 8.69 -2.72
C SER A 350 16.06 7.22 -2.66
N SER A 351 17.18 6.88 -3.29
CA SER A 351 17.78 5.55 -3.13
C SER A 351 18.27 5.31 -1.70
N GLN A 352 18.70 6.36 -0.98
CA GLN A 352 19.20 6.31 0.38
C GLN A 352 18.72 7.56 1.14
N GLY A 353 17.60 7.44 1.86
CA GLY A 353 16.87 8.58 2.41
C GLY A 353 17.49 9.25 3.62
N ASN A 354 18.44 8.61 4.32
CA ASN A 354 19.14 9.21 5.45
C ASN A 354 20.22 10.17 4.96
N SER A 355 19.79 11.36 4.56
CA SER A 355 20.63 12.45 4.09
C SER A 355 20.15 13.77 4.69
N ILE A 356 21.06 14.74 4.80
CA ILE A 356 20.70 16.09 5.28
C ILE A 356 19.61 16.72 4.41
N TYR A 357 19.66 16.49 3.09
CA TYR A 357 18.68 17.02 2.14
C TYR A 357 17.27 16.53 2.44
N GLN A 358 17.11 15.22 2.67
CA GLN A 358 15.80 14.67 2.96
C GLN A 358 15.30 15.05 4.36
N ILE A 359 16.19 15.04 5.36
CA ILE A 359 15.84 15.46 6.73
C ILE A 359 15.33 16.90 6.74
N GLU A 360 16.02 17.81 6.05
CA GLU A 360 15.58 19.20 5.96
C GLU A 360 14.32 19.38 5.11
N MET A 361 14.13 18.55 4.06
CA MET A 361 12.89 18.53 3.29
C MET A 361 11.69 18.06 4.14
N ILE A 362 11.84 17.02 4.97
CA ILE A 362 10.79 16.57 5.90
C ILE A 362 10.39 17.73 6.82
N LYS A 363 11.37 18.36 7.49
CA LYS A 363 11.12 19.50 8.37
C LYS A 363 10.46 20.68 7.63
N TYR A 364 10.86 20.93 6.39
CA TYR A 364 10.25 21.95 5.54
C TYR A 364 8.79 21.62 5.26
N VAL A 365 8.46 20.39 4.85
CA VAL A 365 7.09 19.94 4.59
C VAL A 365 6.24 20.11 5.85
N LYS A 366 6.68 19.58 7.00
CA LYS A 366 5.91 19.65 8.24
C LYS A 366 5.70 21.09 8.75
N ARG A 367 6.63 22.01 8.47
CA ARG A 367 6.49 23.43 8.84
C ARG A 367 5.56 24.19 7.91
N THR A 368 5.68 23.96 6.60
CA THR A 368 4.97 24.74 5.56
C THR A 368 3.57 24.19 5.29
N TYR A 369 3.41 22.87 5.35
CA TYR A 369 2.16 22.14 5.06
C TYR A 369 1.90 21.13 6.19
N PRO A 370 1.53 21.57 7.40
CA PRO A 370 1.41 20.69 8.58
C PRO A 370 0.39 19.56 8.41
N GLU A 371 -0.68 19.81 7.64
CA GLU A 371 -1.75 18.86 7.32
C GLU A 371 -1.36 17.84 6.24
N LEU A 372 -0.23 18.04 5.55
CA LEU A 372 0.24 17.11 4.53
C LEU A 372 1.09 16.02 5.19
N ASP A 373 0.69 14.78 4.97
CA ASP A 373 1.49 13.63 5.40
C ASP A 373 2.69 13.41 4.48
N VAL A 374 3.84 13.15 5.09
CA VAL A 374 5.11 12.90 4.40
C VAL A 374 5.66 11.51 4.70
N ILE A 375 5.91 10.75 3.64
CA ILE A 375 6.57 9.44 3.69
C ILE A 375 8.06 9.66 3.39
N GLY A 376 8.91 9.33 4.36
CA GLY A 376 10.37 9.40 4.22
C GLY A 376 10.96 8.07 3.75
N GLY A 377 11.99 8.11 2.90
CA GLY A 377 12.67 6.91 2.42
C GLY A 377 13.62 7.12 1.24
N ASN A 378 14.25 6.07 0.73
CA ASN A 378 14.15 4.71 1.25
C ASN A 378 15.15 4.46 2.40
N VAL A 379 14.77 3.62 3.36
CA VAL A 379 15.64 3.17 4.46
C VAL A 379 15.71 1.65 4.52
N VAL A 380 16.78 1.09 5.08
CA VAL A 380 16.90 -0.37 5.31
C VAL A 380 17.41 -0.70 6.71
N THR A 381 17.69 0.30 7.54
CA THR A 381 18.25 0.14 8.89
C THR A 381 17.47 0.90 9.94
N ALA A 382 17.49 0.38 11.18
CA ALA A 382 16.94 1.01 12.36
C ALA A 382 17.47 2.45 12.57
N TYR A 383 18.76 2.68 12.35
CA TYR A 383 19.38 3.99 12.52
C TYR A 383 18.84 5.03 11.53
N GLN A 384 18.74 4.67 10.25
CA GLN A 384 18.14 5.55 9.23
C GLN A 384 16.67 5.85 9.55
N ALA A 385 15.93 4.83 9.96
CA ALA A 385 14.53 4.96 10.36
C ALA A 385 14.36 5.95 11.52
N GLN A 386 15.16 5.80 12.58
CA GLN A 386 15.13 6.70 13.73
C GLN A 386 15.37 8.17 13.34
N ASN A 387 16.35 8.43 12.48
CA ASN A 387 16.65 9.79 12.01
C ASN A 387 15.47 10.43 11.25
N LEU A 388 14.84 9.68 10.33
CA LEU A 388 13.70 10.20 9.56
C LEU A 388 12.44 10.38 10.44
N ILE A 389 12.22 9.49 11.41
CA ILE A 389 11.14 9.63 12.39
C ILE A 389 11.35 10.88 13.24
N GLN A 390 12.57 11.11 13.75
CA GLN A 390 12.90 12.32 14.52
C GLN A 390 12.77 13.61 13.70
N ALA A 391 13.02 13.53 12.38
CA ALA A 391 12.80 14.66 11.48
C ALA A 391 11.32 15.00 11.29
N GLY A 392 10.40 14.08 11.61
CA GLY A 392 8.96 14.27 11.51
C GLY A 392 8.27 13.48 10.40
N ALA A 393 8.87 12.39 9.90
CA ALA A 393 8.20 11.52 8.92
C ALA A 393 6.93 10.88 9.51
N ASP A 394 5.83 10.89 8.73
CA ASP A 394 4.54 10.31 9.12
C ASP A 394 4.44 8.81 8.74
N ALA A 395 5.33 8.34 7.87
CA ALA A 395 5.55 6.94 7.51
C ALA A 395 6.95 6.74 6.92
N LEU A 396 7.41 5.50 6.88
CA LEU A 396 8.69 5.11 6.30
C LEU A 396 8.53 4.18 5.10
N ARG A 397 9.25 4.48 4.01
CA ARG A 397 9.40 3.59 2.86
C ARG A 397 10.69 2.78 2.99
N VAL A 398 10.55 1.45 2.99
CA VAL A 398 11.63 0.51 3.34
C VAL A 398 12.02 -0.35 2.15
N GLY A 399 13.30 -0.31 1.77
CA GLY A 399 13.88 -1.17 0.74
C GLY A 399 14.96 -0.47 -0.09
N MET A 400 16.09 -1.15 -0.30
CA MET A 400 17.22 -0.62 -1.09
C MET A 400 17.88 -1.77 -1.84
N GLY A 401 17.84 -1.73 -3.18
CA GLY A 401 18.38 -2.78 -4.04
C GLY A 401 17.53 -4.05 -4.17
N SER A 402 16.37 -4.12 -3.53
CA SER A 402 15.47 -5.29 -3.55
C SER A 402 14.48 -5.31 -4.73
N GLY A 403 14.35 -4.20 -5.47
CA GLY A 403 13.48 -4.11 -6.62
C GLY A 403 13.97 -4.98 -7.78
N SER A 404 13.05 -5.59 -8.54
CA SER A 404 13.35 -6.57 -9.61
C SER A 404 14.20 -6.06 -10.79
N ILE A 405 14.54 -4.78 -10.79
CA ILE A 405 15.25 -4.06 -11.85
C ILE A 405 16.30 -3.10 -11.28
N CYS A 406 16.57 -3.19 -9.98
CA CYS A 406 17.51 -2.34 -9.28
C CYS A 406 18.85 -3.08 -9.16
N THR A 407 19.94 -2.42 -9.53
CA THR A 407 21.30 -3.00 -9.46
C THR A 407 22.15 -2.32 -8.39
N THR A 408 21.54 -1.52 -7.49
CA THR A 408 22.26 -0.78 -6.43
C THR A 408 23.11 -1.68 -5.54
N GLN A 409 22.65 -2.89 -5.20
CA GLN A 409 23.44 -3.82 -4.39
C GLN A 409 24.69 -4.31 -5.13
N GLU A 410 24.57 -4.60 -6.43
CA GLU A 410 25.67 -5.06 -7.26
C GLU A 410 26.66 -3.94 -7.56
N VAL A 411 26.16 -2.78 -7.98
CA VAL A 411 26.97 -1.66 -8.47
C VAL A 411 27.57 -0.84 -7.33
N CYS A 412 26.84 -0.66 -6.23
CA CYS A 412 27.25 0.22 -5.13
C CYS A 412 27.56 -0.52 -3.82
N ALA A 413 27.43 -1.86 -3.80
CA ALA A 413 27.67 -2.69 -2.60
C ALA A 413 26.86 -2.25 -1.35
N VAL A 414 25.69 -1.65 -1.57
CA VAL A 414 24.81 -1.14 -0.48
C VAL A 414 23.39 -1.65 -0.66
N GLY A 415 22.82 -2.18 0.42
CA GLY A 415 21.45 -2.70 0.48
C GLY A 415 21.26 -3.65 1.64
N ARG A 416 20.13 -4.38 1.63
CA ARG A 416 19.80 -5.40 2.65
C ARG A 416 18.73 -6.35 2.09
N GLY A 417 18.73 -7.60 2.56
CA GLY A 417 17.63 -8.53 2.31
C GLY A 417 16.30 -7.94 2.82
N GLN A 418 15.28 -7.94 1.95
CA GLN A 418 14.08 -7.15 2.17
C GLN A 418 13.29 -7.58 3.42
N ALA A 419 13.20 -8.88 3.70
CA ALA A 419 12.50 -9.38 4.89
C ALA A 419 13.17 -8.88 6.17
N THR A 420 14.51 -8.95 6.25
CA THR A 420 15.27 -8.40 7.38
C THR A 420 15.15 -6.88 7.47
N ALA A 421 15.16 -6.16 6.35
CA ALA A 421 15.01 -4.71 6.34
C ALA A 421 13.65 -4.28 6.89
N VAL A 422 12.57 -4.89 6.41
CA VAL A 422 11.20 -4.63 6.88
C VAL A 422 11.09 -4.91 8.38
N TYR A 423 11.47 -6.11 8.83
CA TYR A 423 11.37 -6.49 10.25
C TYR A 423 12.15 -5.55 11.18
N LYS A 424 13.40 -5.21 10.83
CA LYS A 424 14.23 -4.36 11.70
C LYS A 424 13.76 -2.91 11.72
N VAL A 425 13.25 -2.39 10.60
CA VAL A 425 12.74 -1.02 10.54
C VAL A 425 11.38 -0.91 11.23
N SER A 426 10.46 -1.86 10.98
CA SER A 426 9.14 -1.90 11.62
C SER A 426 9.25 -1.96 13.14
N SER A 427 10.15 -2.79 13.67
CA SER A 427 10.38 -2.92 15.13
C SER A 427 10.77 -1.61 15.84
N ILE A 428 11.42 -0.68 15.12
CA ILE A 428 11.76 0.65 15.66
C ILE A 428 10.65 1.66 15.37
N ALA A 429 10.06 1.61 14.17
CA ALA A 429 9.01 2.53 13.76
C ALA A 429 7.73 2.39 14.60
N GLU A 430 7.39 1.16 15.02
CA GLU A 430 6.24 0.87 15.89
C GLU A 430 6.32 1.62 17.22
N GLN A 431 7.52 1.78 17.79
CA GLN A 431 7.73 2.51 19.06
C GLN A 431 7.31 3.98 18.99
N SER A 432 7.23 4.54 17.78
CA SER A 432 6.80 5.91 17.50
C SER A 432 5.45 5.98 16.77
N GLY A 433 4.75 4.83 16.64
CA GLY A 433 3.49 4.72 15.90
C GLY A 433 3.62 5.10 14.42
N VAL A 434 4.79 4.89 13.81
CA VAL A 434 5.06 5.27 12.41
C VAL A 434 4.88 4.04 11.51
N PRO A 435 3.91 4.04 10.57
CA PRO A 435 3.71 2.93 9.64
C PRO A 435 4.90 2.71 8.69
N VAL A 436 5.06 1.47 8.24
CA VAL A 436 6.12 1.05 7.31
C VAL A 436 5.53 0.54 6.00
N ILE A 437 6.06 1.04 4.89
CA ILE A 437 5.76 0.58 3.54
C ILE A 437 6.91 -0.31 3.06
N ALA A 438 6.64 -1.59 2.83
CA ALA A 438 7.61 -2.51 2.25
C ALA A 438 7.68 -2.32 0.72
N ASP A 439 8.80 -1.79 0.22
CA ASP A 439 8.99 -1.45 -1.19
C ASP A 439 10.10 -2.31 -1.83
N GLY A 440 9.72 -3.07 -2.86
CA GLY A 440 10.63 -3.95 -3.60
C GLY A 440 10.56 -5.43 -3.17
N GLY A 441 10.98 -6.32 -4.08
CA GLY A 441 11.02 -7.78 -3.85
C GLY A 441 9.68 -8.51 -3.90
N ILE A 442 8.57 -7.83 -4.19
CA ILE A 442 7.23 -8.44 -4.19
C ILE A 442 6.89 -9.00 -5.57
N ALA A 443 6.77 -10.32 -5.64
CA ALA A 443 6.48 -11.04 -6.90
C ALA A 443 5.13 -11.77 -6.87
N ASN A 444 4.60 -12.09 -5.69
CA ASN A 444 3.40 -12.90 -5.50
C ASN A 444 2.68 -12.53 -4.17
N SER A 445 1.47 -13.07 -3.97
CA SER A 445 0.68 -12.86 -2.75
C SER A 445 1.39 -13.31 -1.47
N GLY A 446 2.19 -14.39 -1.54
CA GLY A 446 3.00 -14.86 -0.42
C GLY A 446 4.02 -13.83 0.06
N HIS A 447 4.66 -13.08 -0.85
CA HIS A 447 5.57 -11.99 -0.46
C HIS A 447 4.82 -10.85 0.21
N ILE A 448 3.58 -10.58 -0.20
CA ILE A 448 2.72 -9.58 0.46
C ILE A 448 2.41 -10.03 1.89
N VAL A 449 1.94 -11.28 2.07
CA VAL A 449 1.68 -11.85 3.41
C VAL A 449 2.93 -11.74 4.27
N LYS A 450 4.09 -12.18 3.76
CA LYS A 450 5.35 -12.13 4.51
C LYS A 450 5.75 -10.71 4.89
N ALA A 451 5.67 -9.76 3.97
CA ALA A 451 5.98 -8.36 4.26
C ALA A 451 5.09 -7.78 5.36
N LEU A 452 3.77 -8.01 5.27
CA LEU A 452 2.80 -7.52 6.24
C LEU A 452 3.02 -8.15 7.61
N VAL A 453 3.15 -9.47 7.68
CA VAL A 453 3.37 -10.20 8.93
C VAL A 453 4.68 -9.79 9.60
N LEU A 454 5.74 -9.45 8.84
CA LEU A 454 7.01 -8.94 9.35
C LEU A 454 6.95 -7.49 9.88
N GLY A 455 5.77 -6.88 9.92
CA GLY A 455 5.55 -5.56 10.52
C GLY A 455 5.40 -4.42 9.52
N ALA A 456 5.36 -4.69 8.20
CA ALA A 456 4.92 -3.66 7.27
C ALA A 456 3.42 -3.39 7.45
N SER A 457 3.03 -2.13 7.36
CA SER A 457 1.63 -1.73 7.35
C SER A 457 1.05 -1.83 5.94
N THR A 458 1.84 -1.50 4.91
CA THR A 458 1.44 -1.61 3.50
C THR A 458 2.59 -2.14 2.64
N VAL A 459 2.26 -2.58 1.43
CA VAL A 459 3.25 -2.99 0.42
C VAL A 459 3.23 -2.07 -0.80
N MET A 460 4.41 -1.69 -1.29
CA MET A 460 4.57 -0.93 -2.52
C MET A 460 5.04 -1.83 -3.66
N MET A 461 4.32 -1.76 -4.77
CA MET A 461 4.43 -2.70 -5.88
C MET A 461 4.77 -1.99 -7.19
N GLY A 462 5.90 -2.37 -7.80
CA GLY A 462 6.33 -1.92 -9.12
C GLY A 462 6.02 -2.96 -10.20
N SER A 463 6.94 -3.89 -10.44
CA SER A 463 6.82 -4.94 -11.46
C SER A 463 5.56 -5.80 -11.33
N PHE A 464 5.04 -5.96 -10.12
CA PHE A 464 3.78 -6.65 -9.87
C PHE A 464 2.61 -6.00 -10.65
N LEU A 465 2.63 -4.68 -10.83
CA LEU A 465 1.58 -3.87 -11.47
C LEU A 465 1.94 -3.34 -12.87
N ALA A 466 3.21 -3.23 -13.22
CA ALA A 466 3.67 -2.60 -14.47
C ALA A 466 3.09 -3.20 -15.78
N GLY A 467 2.75 -4.49 -15.77
CA GLY A 467 2.17 -5.19 -16.93
C GLY A 467 0.65 -5.06 -17.05
N SER A 468 0.03 -4.27 -16.17
CA SER A 468 -1.43 -4.10 -16.16
C SER A 468 -1.92 -3.13 -17.22
N ASN A 469 -3.22 -3.17 -17.52
CA ASN A 469 -3.83 -2.22 -18.44
C ASN A 469 -3.61 -0.78 -17.98
N GLU A 470 -3.76 -0.51 -16.68
CA GLU A 470 -3.76 0.82 -16.06
C GLU A 470 -2.36 1.42 -15.89
N ALA A 471 -1.31 0.60 -15.99
CA ALA A 471 0.06 1.08 -15.99
C ALA A 471 0.36 1.85 -17.29
N PRO A 472 1.11 2.96 -17.22
CA PRO A 472 1.47 3.74 -18.41
C PRO A 472 2.33 2.95 -19.39
N GLY A 473 2.27 3.35 -20.66
CA GLY A 473 3.00 2.72 -21.76
C GLY A 473 2.15 1.83 -22.67
N THR A 474 2.67 1.57 -23.86
CA THR A 474 2.01 0.77 -24.90
C THR A 474 2.37 -0.70 -24.78
N TYR A 475 1.42 -1.56 -25.15
CA TYR A 475 1.71 -2.99 -25.28
C TYR A 475 2.48 -3.27 -26.56
N GLU A 476 3.48 -4.13 -26.46
CA GLU A 476 4.27 -4.66 -27.56
C GLU A 476 4.14 -6.19 -27.59
N TYR A 477 4.46 -6.80 -28.72
CA TYR A 477 4.53 -8.26 -28.84
C TYR A 477 5.98 -8.71 -28.97
N GLN A 478 6.39 -9.61 -28.09
CA GLN A 478 7.70 -10.26 -28.13
C GLN A 478 7.53 -11.76 -27.97
N ASP A 479 8.04 -12.54 -28.92
CA ASP A 479 7.96 -14.02 -28.92
C ASP A 479 6.54 -14.55 -28.69
N GLY A 480 5.55 -13.91 -29.33
CA GLY A 480 4.12 -14.26 -29.21
C GLY A 480 3.46 -13.85 -27.89
N HIS A 481 4.20 -13.22 -26.98
CA HIS A 481 3.68 -12.72 -25.71
C HIS A 481 3.45 -11.21 -25.78
N ARG A 482 2.30 -10.78 -25.25
CA ARG A 482 2.00 -9.37 -25.08
C ARG A 482 2.70 -8.86 -23.82
N ILE A 483 3.50 -7.79 -23.97
CA ILE A 483 4.38 -7.26 -22.94
C ILE A 483 4.28 -5.74 -22.82
N LYS A 484 4.71 -5.17 -21.70
CA LYS A 484 4.96 -3.74 -21.51
C LYS A 484 6.40 -3.50 -21.08
N LYS A 485 6.98 -2.39 -21.54
CA LYS A 485 8.29 -1.92 -21.11
C LYS A 485 8.26 -1.53 -19.63
N TYR A 486 9.25 -1.97 -18.86
CA TYR A 486 9.39 -1.70 -17.44
C TYR A 486 10.83 -1.30 -17.13
N ARG A 487 11.04 -0.14 -16.50
CA ARG A 487 12.39 0.41 -16.30
C ARG A 487 12.60 0.98 -14.91
N GLY A 488 13.85 0.92 -14.47
CA GLY A 488 14.25 1.40 -13.14
C GLY A 488 14.49 2.89 -13.18
N MET A 489 14.14 3.58 -12.11
CA MET A 489 14.46 5.00 -11.99
C MET A 489 15.97 5.26 -12.01
N GLY A 490 16.80 4.24 -11.72
CA GLY A 490 18.26 4.29 -11.86
C GLY A 490 18.80 3.82 -13.21
N SER A 491 17.94 3.49 -14.17
CA SER A 491 18.37 3.19 -15.53
C SER A 491 18.80 4.47 -16.27
N LEU A 492 19.74 4.36 -17.20
CA LEU A 492 20.19 5.51 -18.00
C LEU A 492 19.03 6.23 -18.71
N GLU A 493 18.06 5.46 -19.22
CA GLU A 493 16.90 6.00 -19.91
C GLU A 493 16.00 6.83 -18.99
N ALA A 494 15.76 6.37 -17.76
CA ALA A 494 15.00 7.13 -16.77
C ALA A 494 15.80 8.34 -16.26
N MET A 495 17.09 8.18 -15.96
CA MET A 495 17.94 9.25 -15.43
C MET A 495 18.13 10.39 -16.42
N THR A 496 18.10 10.10 -17.73
CA THR A 496 18.13 11.14 -18.78
C THR A 496 16.86 11.98 -18.81
N LYS A 497 15.74 11.45 -18.30
CA LYS A 497 14.44 12.15 -18.22
C LYS A 497 14.18 12.88 -16.90
N GLY A 498 15.07 12.74 -15.89
CA GLY A 498 15.00 13.52 -14.65
C GLY A 498 15.13 12.73 -13.35
N SER A 499 15.15 11.39 -13.37
CA SER A 499 15.27 10.59 -12.14
C SER A 499 16.69 10.54 -11.54
N ASP A 500 17.67 11.20 -12.15
CA ASP A 500 19.08 11.24 -11.71
C ASP A 500 19.26 11.85 -10.30
N ALA A 501 18.43 12.84 -9.97
CA ALA A 501 18.42 13.48 -8.64
C ALA A 501 18.23 12.46 -7.50
N ARG A 502 17.51 11.36 -7.77
CA ARG A 502 17.29 10.24 -6.84
C ARG A 502 18.60 9.56 -6.41
N TYR A 503 19.62 9.58 -7.28
CA TYR A 503 20.90 8.89 -7.13
C TYR A 503 22.06 9.82 -6.81
N LEU A 504 21.76 11.06 -6.38
CA LEU A 504 22.74 12.06 -5.97
C LEU A 504 23.70 12.51 -7.11
N GLY A 505 23.32 12.30 -8.36
CA GLY A 505 24.16 12.51 -9.55
C GLY A 505 24.10 13.91 -10.20
N ASP A 506 23.36 14.87 -9.63
CA ASP A 506 22.91 16.11 -10.30
C ASP A 506 24.01 16.96 -10.99
N THR A 507 25.29 16.80 -10.64
CA THR A 507 26.41 17.58 -11.20
C THR A 507 27.48 16.76 -11.94
N SER A 508 27.37 15.42 -12.01
CA SER A 508 28.42 14.59 -12.63
C SER A 508 28.17 14.35 -14.12
N LYS A 509 29.20 14.57 -14.95
CA LYS A 509 29.16 14.24 -16.38
C LYS A 509 29.06 12.74 -16.65
N LEU A 510 29.58 11.93 -15.73
CA LEU A 510 29.46 10.47 -15.76
C LEU A 510 28.30 10.04 -14.88
N LYS A 511 27.31 9.37 -15.46
CA LYS A 511 26.15 8.80 -14.75
C LYS A 511 26.37 7.31 -14.54
N VAL A 512 26.29 6.86 -13.28
CA VAL A 512 26.42 5.44 -12.94
C VAL A 512 25.03 4.84 -12.78
N ALA A 513 24.65 3.93 -13.68
CA ALA A 513 23.34 3.31 -13.67
C ALA A 513 23.19 2.36 -12.47
N GLN A 514 22.08 2.52 -11.74
CA GLN A 514 21.68 1.66 -10.61
C GLN A 514 20.37 0.91 -10.89
N GLY A 515 20.00 0.80 -12.16
CA GLY A 515 18.88 0.00 -12.60
C GLY A 515 18.94 -0.34 -14.08
N VAL A 516 18.08 -1.25 -14.50
CA VAL A 516 17.99 -1.76 -15.87
C VAL A 516 16.65 -1.40 -16.52
N VAL A 517 16.59 -1.61 -17.82
CA VAL A 517 15.37 -1.59 -18.63
C VAL A 517 15.05 -3.02 -19.01
N GLY A 518 13.80 -3.42 -18.86
CA GLY A 518 13.30 -4.73 -19.30
C GLY A 518 11.85 -4.63 -19.75
N ALA A 519 11.20 -5.79 -19.81
CA ALA A 519 9.78 -5.90 -20.10
C ALA A 519 9.08 -6.85 -19.12
N VAL A 520 7.79 -6.65 -18.94
CA VAL A 520 6.92 -7.52 -18.13
C VAL A 520 5.76 -8.01 -18.99
N ALA A 521 5.34 -9.25 -18.76
CA ALA A 521 4.17 -9.81 -19.42
C ALA A 521 2.88 -9.05 -19.06
N ASP A 522 1.91 -9.07 -19.98
CA ASP A 522 0.55 -8.58 -19.73
C ASP A 522 -0.08 -9.30 -18.53
N LYS A 523 -0.64 -8.51 -17.61
CA LYS A 523 -1.30 -8.97 -16.38
C LYS A 523 -2.80 -8.64 -16.35
N GLY A 524 -3.35 -8.10 -17.44
CA GLY A 524 -4.73 -7.62 -17.48
C GLY A 524 -4.97 -6.43 -16.54
N SER A 525 -6.21 -6.21 -16.14
CA SER A 525 -6.57 -5.07 -15.29
C SER A 525 -6.21 -5.29 -13.82
N VAL A 526 -5.72 -4.25 -13.15
CA VAL A 526 -5.55 -4.25 -11.69
C VAL A 526 -6.87 -4.48 -10.95
N LEU A 527 -8.00 -4.10 -11.55
CA LEU A 527 -9.35 -4.32 -11.02
C LEU A 527 -9.71 -5.81 -10.90
N LYS A 528 -8.96 -6.70 -11.55
CA LYS A 528 -9.08 -8.16 -11.37
C LYS A 528 -7.90 -8.73 -10.57
N LEU A 529 -6.68 -8.29 -10.88
CA LEU A 529 -5.45 -8.79 -10.24
C LEU A 529 -5.43 -8.53 -8.73
N ILE A 530 -5.76 -7.31 -8.29
CA ILE A 530 -5.69 -6.93 -6.87
C ILE A 530 -6.76 -7.65 -6.04
N PRO A 531 -8.06 -7.69 -6.40
CA PRO A 531 -9.05 -8.44 -5.63
C PRO A 531 -8.69 -9.92 -5.46
N TYR A 532 -8.23 -10.59 -6.52
CA TYR A 532 -7.74 -11.97 -6.43
C TYR A 532 -6.58 -12.09 -5.44
N THR A 533 -5.59 -11.19 -5.56
CA THR A 533 -4.41 -11.19 -4.70
C THR A 533 -4.79 -10.94 -3.24
N MET A 534 -5.75 -10.05 -2.97
CA MET A 534 -6.23 -9.76 -1.62
C MET A 534 -6.99 -10.93 -1.01
N GLN A 535 -7.73 -11.70 -1.81
CA GLN A 535 -8.32 -12.94 -1.31
C GLN A 535 -7.23 -13.94 -0.89
N ALA A 536 -6.15 -14.07 -1.68
CA ALA A 536 -5.03 -14.93 -1.32
C ALA A 536 -4.29 -14.42 -0.07
N VAL A 537 -4.16 -13.11 0.12
CA VAL A 537 -3.60 -12.52 1.35
C VAL A 537 -4.49 -12.82 2.56
N LYS A 538 -5.83 -12.70 2.43
CA LYS A 538 -6.76 -13.09 3.49
C LYS A 538 -6.60 -14.56 3.88
N GLN A 539 -6.48 -15.45 2.90
CA GLN A 539 -6.22 -16.88 3.15
C GLN A 539 -4.90 -17.07 3.91
N GLY A 540 -3.83 -16.40 3.47
CA GLY A 540 -2.54 -16.48 4.14
C GLY A 540 -2.59 -15.96 5.58
N LEU A 541 -3.33 -14.89 5.88
CA LEU A 541 -3.51 -14.42 7.26
C LEU A 541 -4.39 -15.37 8.08
N GLN A 542 -5.43 -15.96 7.47
CA GLN A 542 -6.26 -16.96 8.14
C GLN A 542 -5.44 -18.19 8.55
N ASP A 543 -4.60 -18.72 7.66
CA ASP A 543 -3.73 -19.88 7.94
C ASP A 543 -2.75 -19.61 9.10
N LEU A 544 -2.45 -18.33 9.36
CA LEU A 544 -1.63 -17.85 10.47
C LEU A 544 -2.43 -17.57 11.75
N GLY A 545 -3.74 -17.78 11.75
CA GLY A 545 -4.62 -17.44 12.87
C GLY A 545 -4.75 -15.93 13.11
N ALA A 546 -4.48 -15.10 12.10
CA ALA A 546 -4.52 -13.65 12.19
C ALA A 546 -5.79 -13.08 11.50
N PRO A 547 -6.82 -12.64 12.25
CA PRO A 547 -8.03 -12.02 11.66
C PRO A 547 -7.80 -10.61 11.11
N SER A 548 -6.61 -10.03 11.29
CA SER A 548 -6.24 -8.72 10.73
C SER A 548 -4.73 -8.56 10.59
N VAL A 549 -4.29 -7.53 9.86
CA VAL A 549 -2.86 -7.15 9.76
C VAL A 549 -2.29 -6.81 11.15
N GLU A 550 -3.04 -6.07 11.96
CA GLU A 550 -2.66 -5.75 13.35
C GLU A 550 -2.53 -7.00 14.21
N SER A 551 -3.45 -7.97 14.06
CA SER A 551 -3.35 -9.25 14.77
C SER A 551 -2.08 -10.01 14.36
N ALA A 552 -1.70 -9.98 13.09
CA ALA A 552 -0.48 -10.62 12.63
C ALA A 552 0.77 -9.99 13.28
N HIS A 553 0.81 -8.65 13.40
CA HIS A 553 1.89 -7.94 14.11
C HIS A 553 1.94 -8.34 15.58
N ASN A 554 0.79 -8.42 16.24
CA ASN A 554 0.70 -8.84 17.64
C ASN A 554 1.19 -10.28 17.84
N LEU A 555 0.79 -11.22 16.98
CA LEU A 555 1.26 -12.61 17.04
C LEU A 555 2.77 -12.73 16.82
N LEU A 556 3.34 -11.93 15.91
CA LEU A 556 4.79 -11.86 15.71
C LEU A 556 5.51 -11.36 16.96
N LYS A 557 5.01 -10.26 17.56
CA LYS A 557 5.61 -9.59 18.72
C LYS A 557 5.53 -10.41 20.00
N THR A 558 4.41 -11.09 20.23
CA THR A 558 4.20 -11.96 21.39
C THR A 558 4.91 -13.31 21.25
N ARG A 559 5.64 -13.54 20.15
CA ARG A 559 6.38 -14.77 19.85
C ARG A 559 5.51 -16.01 19.70
N VAL A 560 4.19 -15.82 19.59
CA VAL A 560 3.20 -16.86 19.30
C VAL A 560 3.41 -17.36 17.87
N LEU A 561 3.58 -16.43 16.93
CA LEU A 561 3.90 -16.80 15.56
C LEU A 561 5.35 -17.30 15.46
N ARG A 562 5.52 -18.44 14.80
CA ARG A 562 6.80 -19.14 14.64
C ARG A 562 7.23 -19.12 13.18
N LEU A 563 8.53 -19.03 12.95
CA LEU A 563 9.14 -18.93 11.63
C LEU A 563 10.20 -20.02 11.44
N GLU A 564 10.43 -20.38 10.18
CA GLU A 564 11.54 -21.22 9.77
C GLU A 564 12.30 -20.63 8.59
N VAL A 565 13.57 -21.02 8.48
CA VAL A 565 14.40 -20.74 7.30
C VAL A 565 14.22 -21.85 6.29
N ARG A 566 13.94 -21.48 5.04
CA ARG A 566 13.86 -22.42 3.93
C ARG A 566 15.21 -22.55 3.26
N THR A 567 15.80 -23.74 3.33
CA THR A 567 16.95 -24.09 2.50
C THR A 567 16.58 -24.02 1.01
N GLY A 568 17.56 -23.97 0.12
CA GLY A 568 17.28 -23.98 -1.33
C GLY A 568 16.42 -25.16 -1.78
N ALA A 569 16.61 -26.35 -1.18
CA ALA A 569 15.77 -27.52 -1.45
C ALA A 569 14.33 -27.32 -0.98
N ALA A 570 14.12 -26.80 0.22
CA ALA A 570 12.78 -26.47 0.73
C ALA A 570 12.10 -25.35 -0.08
N GLN A 571 12.90 -24.47 -0.70
CA GLN A 571 12.39 -23.46 -1.64
C GLN A 571 11.85 -24.09 -2.92
N VAL A 572 12.62 -25.01 -3.51
CA VAL A 572 12.20 -25.80 -4.69
C VAL A 572 10.96 -26.63 -4.40
N GLU A 573 10.91 -27.32 -3.25
CA GLU A 573 9.76 -28.13 -2.82
C GLU A 573 8.50 -27.30 -2.63
N GLY A 574 8.58 -26.10 -2.03
CA GLY A 574 7.38 -25.25 -1.92
C GLY A 574 6.95 -24.58 -3.23
N GLY A 575 7.68 -24.80 -4.33
CA GLY A 575 7.29 -24.40 -5.68
C GLY A 575 6.49 -25.48 -6.40
N VAL A 576 6.31 -25.32 -7.72
CA VAL A 576 5.82 -26.42 -8.56
C VAL A 576 7.03 -27.26 -8.96
N HIS A 577 7.02 -28.55 -8.63
CA HIS A 577 8.11 -29.49 -8.93
C HIS A 577 7.58 -30.83 -9.48
N ASP A 578 8.46 -31.62 -10.10
CA ASP A 578 8.20 -32.97 -10.62
C ASP A 578 7.08 -33.12 -11.67
N LEU A 579 6.91 -32.10 -12.53
CA LEU A 579 5.96 -32.12 -13.66
C LEU A 579 6.67 -31.86 -14.99
N VAL A 580 6.28 -32.59 -16.05
CA VAL A 580 6.80 -32.38 -17.42
C VAL A 580 6.35 -31.05 -18.01
N SER A 581 5.13 -30.60 -17.68
CA SER A 581 4.62 -29.27 -18.02
C SER A 581 3.49 -28.87 -17.08
N TYR A 582 3.30 -27.57 -16.87
CA TYR A 582 2.19 -27.03 -16.11
C TYR A 582 1.79 -25.66 -16.64
N LYS A 583 0.53 -25.25 -16.39
CA LYS A 583 0.03 -23.92 -16.74
C LYS A 583 -0.38 -23.19 -15.47
N LYS A 584 0.43 -22.21 -15.04
CA LYS A 584 0.11 -21.34 -13.92
C LYS A 584 -0.84 -20.24 -14.41
N LYS A 585 -2.12 -20.34 -14.08
CA LYS A 585 -3.06 -19.23 -14.26
C LYS A 585 -2.95 -18.29 -13.06
N SER A 586 -2.76 -17.00 -13.33
CA SER A 586 -2.64 -15.98 -12.27
C SER A 586 -3.98 -15.68 -11.59
N PHE A 587 -5.10 -15.87 -12.31
CA PHE A 587 -6.49 -15.72 -11.88
C PHE A 587 -7.44 -16.11 -13.04
#